data_AF-A0A3B6RMN4-F1
#
_entry.id   AF-A0A3B6RMN4-F1
#
_cell.length_a   1.000
_cell.length_b   1.000
_cell.length_c   1.000
_cell.angle_alpha   90.00
_cell.angle_beta   90.00
_cell.angle_gamma   90.00
#
_symmetry.space_group_name_H-M   'P 1'
#
loop_
_entity.id
_entity.type
_entity.pdbx_description
1 polymer ?
#
loop_
_entity_poly.entity_id
_entity_poly.type
_entity_poly.pdbx_seq_one_letter_code
_entity_poly.pdbx_strand_id
1 'polypeptide(L)'
;METPTGPAQAGGRFPVPHRSLSLDIKGNKTDIVISRYEDNFLVIVTQIGCMGTILAAKKDESVFSDPTYDVSVLFGKRDEPLLLACARQLIEHISGSGSARPLVISLGLKDHSQGTLKDVVSAIVDNRLW
;
A
#
# COMPACT_ATOMS: atom_id res chain seq x y z
N MET A 1 -44.90 -2.50 -26.70
CA MET A 1 -43.98 -3.54 -26.18
C MET A 1 -42.59 -2.96 -26.34
N GLU A 2 -42.19 -2.09 -25.42
CA GLU A 2 -40.92 -1.39 -25.47
C GLU A 2 -40.28 -1.50 -24.09
N THR A 3 -39.01 -1.90 -24.11
CA THR A 3 -38.15 -2.30 -22.99
C THR A 3 -37.99 -1.20 -21.95
N PRO A 4 -37.97 -1.54 -20.64
CA PRO A 4 -37.66 -0.55 -19.62
C PRO A 4 -36.15 -0.28 -19.62
N THR A 5 -35.80 0.97 -19.90
CA THR A 5 -34.45 1.52 -19.71
C THR A 5 -34.16 1.48 -18.21
N GLY A 6 -33.27 0.58 -17.79
CA GLY A 6 -32.79 0.54 -16.41
C GLY A 6 -32.06 1.84 -16.07
N PRO A 7 -32.12 2.31 -14.82
CA PRO A 7 -31.41 3.52 -14.42
C PRO A 7 -29.91 3.28 -14.60
N ALA A 8 -29.27 4.14 -15.40
CA ALA A 8 -27.83 4.21 -15.52
C ALA A 8 -27.23 4.40 -14.11
N GLN A 9 -26.38 3.47 -13.69
CA GLN A 9 -25.68 3.57 -12.42
C GLN A 9 -24.87 4.88 -12.39
N ALA A 10 -25.23 5.78 -11.49
CA ALA A 10 -24.42 6.92 -11.09
C ALA A 10 -23.23 6.42 -10.24
N GLY A 11 -22.32 5.65 -10.83
CA GLY A 11 -21.08 5.23 -10.20
C GLY A 11 -20.01 6.27 -10.47
N GLY A 12 -19.84 7.25 -9.57
CA GLY A 12 -18.76 8.21 -9.65
C GLY A 12 -17.41 7.48 -9.77
N ARG A 13 -16.65 7.76 -10.83
CA ARG A 13 -15.29 7.23 -10.99
C ARG A 13 -14.43 7.82 -9.87
N PHE A 14 -13.68 6.98 -9.15
CA PHE A 14 -12.77 7.44 -8.11
C PHE A 14 -11.81 8.50 -8.68
N PRO A 15 -11.63 9.65 -8.03
CA PRO A 15 -10.97 10.81 -8.62
C PRO A 15 -9.47 10.63 -8.81
N VAL A 16 -8.85 9.63 -8.17
CA VAL A 16 -7.42 9.34 -8.31
C VAL A 16 -7.18 7.97 -8.94
N PRO A 17 -6.07 7.77 -9.68
CA PRO A 17 -5.68 6.45 -10.15
C PRO A 17 -5.52 5.50 -8.95
N HIS A 18 -6.26 4.41 -8.97
CA HIS A 18 -6.22 3.41 -7.92
C HIS A 18 -6.33 2.00 -8.50
N ARG A 19 -5.88 1.03 -7.73
CA ARG A 19 -6.03 -0.40 -7.98
C ARG A 19 -6.44 -1.07 -6.69
N SER A 20 -7.48 -1.89 -6.77
CA SER A 20 -7.97 -2.69 -5.66
C SER A 20 -7.98 -4.16 -6.08
N LEU A 21 -7.49 -5.03 -5.20
CA LEU A 21 -7.50 -6.47 -5.40
C LEU A 21 -7.71 -7.20 -4.08
N SER A 22 -8.27 -8.40 -4.18
CA SER A 22 -8.44 -9.32 -3.06
C SER A 22 -7.75 -10.63 -3.43
N LEU A 23 -6.83 -11.11 -2.60
CA LEU A 23 -6.14 -12.38 -2.80
C LEU A 23 -6.02 -13.15 -1.48
N ASP A 24 -5.74 -14.44 -1.56
CA ASP A 24 -5.43 -15.25 -0.38
C ASP A 24 -3.91 -15.24 -0.12
N ILE A 25 -3.50 -14.80 1.07
CA ILE A 25 -2.11 -14.85 1.54
C ILE A 25 -2.08 -15.73 2.78
N LYS A 26 -1.40 -16.87 2.69
CA LYS A 26 -1.25 -17.85 3.80
C LYS A 26 -2.60 -18.32 4.40
N GLY A 27 -3.64 -18.47 3.58
CA GLY A 27 -4.98 -18.87 4.03
C GLY A 27 -5.80 -17.72 4.62
N ASN A 28 -5.33 -16.47 4.51
CA ASN A 28 -6.05 -15.27 4.92
C ASN A 28 -6.43 -14.44 3.69
N LYS A 29 -7.74 -14.21 3.51
CA LYS A 29 -8.22 -13.23 2.54
C LYS A 29 -7.64 -11.86 2.88
N THR A 30 -6.90 -11.31 1.92
CA THR A 30 -6.16 -10.06 2.03
C THR A 30 -6.65 -9.10 0.96
N ASP A 31 -7.20 -7.98 1.38
CA ASP A 31 -7.62 -6.89 0.51
C ASP A 31 -6.50 -5.85 0.43
N ILE A 32 -6.10 -5.50 -0.79
CA ILE A 32 -5.06 -4.52 -1.09
C ILE A 32 -5.65 -3.40 -1.93
N VAL A 33 -5.41 -2.16 -1.52
CA VAL A 33 -5.75 -0.96 -2.28
C VAL A 33 -4.51 -0.10 -2.42
N ILE A 34 -4.15 0.25 -3.66
CA ILE A 34 -3.06 1.13 -4.00
C ILE A 34 -3.67 2.36 -4.66
N SER A 35 -3.44 3.55 -4.12
CA SER A 35 -3.90 4.82 -4.67
C SER A 35 -2.70 5.72 -4.93
N ARG A 36 -2.68 6.35 -6.10
CA ARG A 36 -1.66 7.31 -6.50
C ARG A 36 -2.22 8.72 -6.39
N TYR A 37 -1.76 9.45 -5.39
CA TYR A 37 -1.99 10.89 -5.30
C TYR A 37 -0.88 11.65 -6.05
N GLU A 38 -1.02 12.96 -6.07
CA GLU A 38 -0.01 13.84 -6.68
C GLU A 38 1.29 13.83 -5.87
N ASP A 39 1.15 13.94 -4.55
CA ASP A 39 2.22 14.10 -3.56
C ASP A 39 2.65 12.78 -2.91
N ASN A 40 1.76 11.78 -2.77
CA ASN A 40 2.11 10.51 -2.15
C ASN A 40 1.43 9.28 -2.79
N PHE A 41 1.94 8.10 -2.46
CA PHE A 41 1.21 6.85 -2.61
C PHE A 41 0.51 6.49 -1.31
N LEU A 42 -0.69 5.92 -1.41
CA LEU A 42 -1.39 5.30 -0.31
C LEU A 42 -1.57 3.82 -0.61
N VAL A 43 -1.10 2.97 0.28
CA VAL A 43 -1.30 1.52 0.22
C VAL A 43 -2.04 1.07 1.46
N ILE A 44 -3.15 0.35 1.28
CA ILE A 44 -3.92 -0.25 2.37
C ILE A 44 -3.88 -1.76 2.15
N VAL A 45 -3.46 -2.50 3.16
CA VAL A 45 -3.46 -3.96 3.19
C VAL A 45 -4.21 -4.40 4.43
N THR A 46 -5.30 -5.13 4.28
CA THR A 46 -6.08 -5.60 5.43
C THR A 46 -6.59 -7.02 5.26
N GLN A 47 -6.48 -7.79 6.33
CA GLN A 47 -7.03 -9.14 6.51
C GLN A 47 -8.12 -9.18 7.59
N ILE A 48 -8.20 -8.12 8.40
CA ILE A 48 -9.09 -8.03 9.57
C ILE A 48 -10.22 -7.03 9.37
N GLY A 49 -10.27 -6.33 8.22
CA GLY A 49 -11.25 -5.28 7.94
C GLY A 49 -10.96 -3.94 8.64
N CYS A 50 -9.79 -3.80 9.27
CA CYS A 50 -9.33 -2.59 9.94
C CYS A 50 -8.01 -2.09 9.34
N MET A 51 -7.64 -0.83 9.57
CA MET A 51 -6.40 -0.24 9.05
C MET A 51 -5.12 -0.77 9.73
N GLY A 52 -5.22 -1.32 10.95
CA GLY A 52 -4.07 -1.81 11.71
C GLY A 52 -3.01 -0.72 11.97
N THR A 53 -1.76 -1.00 11.65
CA THR A 53 -0.62 -0.07 11.83
C THR A 53 -0.42 0.78 10.57
N ILE A 54 -0.34 2.09 10.74
CA ILE A 54 -0.10 3.05 9.65
C ILE A 54 1.33 3.57 9.75
N LEU A 55 2.09 3.44 8.67
CA LEU A 55 3.48 3.89 8.53
C LEU A 55 3.59 4.92 7.41
N ALA A 56 4.44 5.91 7.62
CA ALA A 56 4.91 6.81 6.57
C ALA A 56 6.36 6.45 6.23
N ALA A 57 6.64 6.31 4.94
CA ALA A 57 7.97 6.05 4.41
C ALA A 57 8.31 7.09 3.35
N LYS A 58 9.52 7.63 3.40
CA LYS A 58 10.01 8.63 2.45
C LYS A 58 11.47 8.41 2.14
N LYS A 59 11.87 8.79 0.93
CA LYS A 59 13.28 8.92 0.58
C LYS A 59 13.77 10.24 1.17
N ASP A 60 14.86 10.18 1.93
CA ASP A 60 15.61 11.34 2.36
C ASP A 60 16.67 11.66 1.29
N GLU A 61 16.56 12.86 0.72
CA GLU A 61 17.44 13.28 -0.38
C GLU A 61 18.71 13.90 0.20
N SER A 62 19.73 13.08 0.44
CA SER A 62 21.09 13.56 0.72
C SER A 62 21.85 13.81 -0.57
N VAL A 63 22.33 15.04 -0.78
CA VAL A 63 22.99 15.49 -2.02
C VAL A 63 24.33 14.77 -2.32
N PHE A 64 24.94 14.12 -1.33
CA PHE A 64 26.31 13.59 -1.44
C PHE A 64 26.48 12.13 -0.99
N SER A 65 25.40 11.42 -0.67
CA SER A 65 25.44 10.05 -0.14
C SER A 65 24.38 9.15 -0.76
N ASP A 66 24.52 7.84 -0.58
CA ASP A 66 23.52 6.84 -0.95
C ASP A 66 22.12 7.24 -0.41
N PRO A 67 21.05 6.99 -1.19
CA PRO A 67 19.70 7.38 -0.80
C PRO A 67 19.32 6.72 0.53
N THR A 68 19.00 7.55 1.51
CA THR A 68 18.54 7.08 2.82
C THR A 68 17.02 7.03 2.82
N TYR A 69 16.44 6.03 3.47
CA TYR A 69 14.99 5.86 3.58
C TYR A 69 14.57 5.97 5.05
N ASP A 70 13.68 6.91 5.32
CA ASP A 70 13.07 7.13 6.63
C ASP A 70 11.70 6.45 6.68
N VAL A 71 11.43 5.75 7.78
CA VAL A 71 10.15 5.08 8.02
C VAL A 71 9.71 5.40 9.45
N SER A 72 8.53 6.00 9.58
CA SER A 72 7.93 6.38 10.86
C SER A 72 6.55 5.75 11.04
N VAL A 73 6.26 5.27 12.25
CA VAL A 73 4.94 4.74 12.60
C VAL A 73 4.04 5.91 13.00
N LEU A 74 3.01 6.19 12.20
CA LEU A 74 2.03 7.24 12.47
C LEU A 74 0.96 6.77 13.48
N PHE A 75 0.50 5.53 13.34
CA PHE A 75 -0.55 4.95 14.16
C PHE A 75 -0.37 3.44 14.34
N GLY A 76 -0.79 2.89 15.48
CA GLY A 76 -0.67 1.46 15.79
C GLY A 76 0.56 1.10 16.61
N LYS A 77 0.96 -0.18 16.56
CA LYS A 77 2.08 -0.71 17.36
C LYS A 77 3.41 -0.21 16.80
N ARG A 78 4.27 0.30 17.69
CA ARG A 78 5.61 0.83 17.33
C ARG A 78 6.73 -0.22 17.39
N ASP A 79 6.53 -1.29 18.16
CA ASP A 79 7.57 -2.30 18.43
C ASP A 79 7.52 -3.50 17.46
N GLU A 80 7.19 -3.26 16.19
CA GLU A 80 7.03 -4.29 15.17
C GLU A 80 8.05 -4.07 14.02
N PRO A 81 9.32 -4.45 14.19
CA PRO A 81 10.40 -4.11 13.25
C PRO A 81 10.19 -4.67 11.84
N LEU A 82 9.47 -5.78 11.72
CA LEU A 82 9.15 -6.37 10.42
C LEU A 82 8.19 -5.49 9.59
N LEU A 83 7.27 -4.76 10.25
CA LEU A 83 6.38 -3.83 9.55
C LEU A 83 7.16 -2.60 9.03
N LEU A 84 8.13 -2.10 9.82
CA LEU A 84 9.03 -1.05 9.35
C LEU A 84 9.87 -1.53 8.17
N ALA A 85 10.42 -2.74 8.23
CA ALA A 85 11.19 -3.32 7.13
C ALA A 85 10.35 -3.49 5.85
N CYS A 86 9.08 -3.89 5.99
CA CYS A 86 8.14 -3.99 4.88
C CYS A 86 7.90 -2.63 4.20
N ALA A 87 7.58 -1.60 4.99
CA ALA A 87 7.40 -0.24 4.48
C ALA A 87 8.68 0.30 3.83
N ARG A 88 9.85 0.00 4.41
CA ARG A 88 11.16 0.37 3.86
C ARG A 88 11.40 -0.26 2.49
N GLN A 89 11.16 -1.56 2.35
CA GLN A 89 11.33 -2.25 1.06
C GLN A 89 10.42 -1.65 -0.02
N LEU A 90 9.19 -1.28 0.33
CA LEU A 90 8.27 -0.67 -0.63
C LEU A 90 8.71 0.71 -1.09
N ILE A 91 9.20 1.58 -0.19
CA ILE A 91 9.72 2.90 -0.60
C ILE A 91 11.01 2.78 -1.42
N GLU A 92 11.85 1.78 -1.14
CA GLU A 92 13.01 1.45 -1.98
C GLU A 92 12.58 1.04 -3.39
N HIS A 93 11.53 0.23 -3.53
CA HIS A 93 10.96 -0.14 -4.83
C HIS A 93 10.36 1.05 -5.59
N ILE A 94 9.66 1.97 -4.91
CA ILE A 94 9.09 3.18 -5.50
C ILE A 94 10.21 4.12 -5.98
N SER A 95 11.24 4.31 -5.15
CA SER A 95 12.41 5.13 -5.47
C SER A 95 13.20 4.54 -6.65
N GLY A 96 13.42 3.22 -6.64
CA GLY A 96 14.11 2.50 -7.71
C GLY A 96 13.38 2.51 -9.06
N SER A 97 12.07 2.80 -9.09
CA SER A 97 11.32 2.97 -10.34
C SER A 97 11.38 4.40 -10.89
N GLY A 98 12.11 5.31 -10.23
CA GLY A 98 12.24 6.72 -10.63
C GLY A 98 11.22 7.67 -9.97
N SER A 99 10.47 7.22 -8.96
CA SER A 99 9.53 8.06 -8.22
C SER A 99 10.08 8.48 -6.86
N ALA A 100 10.22 9.78 -6.62
CA ALA A 100 10.60 10.32 -5.29
C ALA A 100 9.42 10.51 -4.33
N ARG A 101 8.21 10.08 -4.72
CA ARG A 101 7.00 10.30 -3.91
C ARG A 101 7.03 9.46 -2.62
N PRO A 102 6.72 10.04 -1.46
CA PRO A 102 6.53 9.30 -0.22
C PRO A 102 5.39 8.27 -0.31
N LEU A 103 5.45 7.30 0.59
CA LEU A 103 4.49 6.23 0.76
C LEU A 103 3.83 6.35 2.14
N VAL A 104 2.51 6.29 2.18
CA VAL A 104 1.74 5.99 3.39
C VAL A 104 1.18 4.58 3.24
N ILE A 105 1.49 3.70 4.18
CA ILE A 105 1.02 2.31 4.17
C ILE A 105 0.28 1.96 5.44
N SER A 106 -0.85 1.27 5.29
CA SER A 106 -1.68 0.72 6.36
C SER A 106 -1.64 -0.81 6.30
N LEU A 107 -1.29 -1.45 7.41
CA LEU A 107 -1.11 -2.89 7.55
C LEU A 107 -2.02 -3.42 8.67
N GLY A 108 -3.16 -3.97 8.29
CA GLY A 108 -4.11 -4.69 9.16
C GLY A 108 -4.04 -6.19 8.95
N LEU A 109 -2.90 -6.81 9.27
CA LEU A 109 -2.67 -8.25 9.08
C LEU A 109 -3.00 -9.04 10.36
N LYS A 110 -3.34 -10.32 10.22
CA LYS A 110 -3.54 -11.23 11.36
C LYS A 110 -2.21 -11.76 11.91
N ASP A 111 -1.25 -12.02 11.03
CA ASP A 111 0.10 -12.43 11.37
C ASP A 111 1.13 -11.51 10.73
N HIS A 112 2.21 -11.21 11.46
CA HIS A 112 3.32 -10.37 11.00
C HIS A 112 4.55 -11.21 10.64
N SER A 113 4.35 -12.46 10.21
CA SER A 113 5.46 -13.33 9.86
C SER A 113 6.22 -12.79 8.64
N GLN A 114 7.52 -13.07 8.56
CA GLN A 114 8.33 -12.65 7.42
C GLN A 114 7.78 -13.19 6.08
N GLY A 115 7.24 -14.40 6.08
CA GLY A 115 6.63 -15.01 4.90
C GLY A 115 5.43 -14.21 4.40
N THR A 116 4.49 -13.88 5.29
CA THR A 116 3.31 -13.08 4.96
C THR A 116 3.69 -11.70 4.44
N LEU A 117 4.64 -11.03 5.09
CA LEU A 117 5.07 -9.70 4.66
C LEU A 117 5.75 -9.72 3.30
N LYS A 118 6.55 -10.75 3.00
CA LYS A 118 7.16 -10.92 1.68
C LYS A 118 6.12 -11.13 0.59
N ASP A 119 5.10 -11.96 0.86
CA ASP A 119 4.00 -12.22 -0.08
C ASP A 119 3.18 -10.93 -0.31
N VAL A 120 2.93 -10.14 0.75
CA VAL A 120 2.28 -8.82 0.66
C VAL A 120 3.09 -7.85 -0.20
N VAL A 121 4.40 -7.73 0.04
CA VAL A 121 5.29 -6.86 -0.75
C VAL A 121 5.27 -7.26 -2.23
N SER A 122 5.37 -8.56 -2.52
CA SER A 122 5.29 -9.07 -3.90
C SER A 122 3.97 -8.68 -4.55
N ALA A 123 2.84 -8.91 -3.87
CA ALA A 123 1.52 -8.58 -4.39
C ALA A 123 1.35 -7.08 -4.71
N ILE A 124 1.94 -6.20 -3.88
CA ILE A 124 1.93 -4.75 -4.11
C ILE A 124 2.80 -4.40 -5.33
N VAL A 125 4.02 -4.94 -5.41
CA VAL A 125 4.99 -4.64 -6.49
C VAL A 125 4.48 -5.12 -7.86
N ASP A 126 3.80 -6.27 -7.90
CA ASP A 126 3.17 -6.83 -9.11
C ASP A 126 1.98 -5.98 -9.59
N ASN A 127 1.39 -5.20 -8.69
CA ASN A 127 0.20 -4.36 -8.92
C ASN A 127 0.51 -2.86 -8.82
N ARG A 128 1.78 -2.48 -8.92
CA ARG A 128 2.24 -1.11 -8.72
C ARG A 128 1.57 -0.09 -9.65
N LEU A 129 1.44 1.14 -9.15
CA LEU A 129 0.93 2.31 -9.91
C LEU A 129 2.03 3.35 -10.22
N TRP A 130 3.28 2.98 -9.98
CA TRP A 130 4.48 3.75 -10.29
C TRP A 130 5.29 3.10 -11.40
#